data_AF-A0A412FSH6-F1
#
_entry.id   AF-A0A412FSH6-F1
#
_cell.length_a   1.000
_cell.length_b   1.000
_cell.length_c   1.000
_cell.angle_alpha   90.00
_cell.angle_beta   90.00
_cell.angle_gamma   90.00
#
_symmetry.space_group_name_H-M   'P 1'
#
loop_
_entity.id
_entity.type
_entity.pdbx_description
1 polymer ?
#
loop_
_entity_poly.entity_id
_entity_poly.type
_entity_poly.pdbx_seq_one_letter_code
_entity_poly.pdbx_strand_id
1 'polypeptide(L)'
;MAKETVYRYSLRTVSNCWLGEVMLTDSKEFFAMTDWGNFNYCWSTQEDIRKFILHLDEDYFSRKMFQSVSYQCSTKEMQGCCKRFASKILPALKEAIKEELANTEEELC
;
A
#
# COMPACT_ATOMS: atom_id res chain seq x y z
N MET A 1 11.37 -16.80 -17.40
CA MET A 1 10.75 -15.67 -16.68
C MET A 1 11.48 -15.54 -15.36
N ALA A 2 11.99 -14.35 -15.04
CA ALA A 2 12.60 -14.13 -13.72
C ALA A 2 11.53 -14.33 -12.64
N LYS A 3 11.93 -14.87 -11.48
CA LYS A 3 11.02 -15.03 -10.34
C LYS A 3 10.75 -13.64 -9.76
N GLU A 4 9.50 -13.22 -9.76
CA GLU A 4 9.06 -11.97 -9.15
C GLU A 4 9.13 -12.06 -7.62
N THR A 5 9.66 -11.02 -6.97
CA THR A 5 9.64 -10.90 -5.51
C THR A 5 8.33 -10.28 -5.07
N VAL A 6 7.62 -10.96 -4.16
CA VAL A 6 6.36 -10.47 -3.59
C VAL A 6 6.55 -10.24 -2.10
N TYR A 7 6.28 -9.01 -1.66
CA TYR A 7 6.24 -8.61 -0.26
C TYR A 7 4.79 -8.61 0.20
N ARG A 8 4.49 -9.31 1.30
CA ARG A 8 3.11 -9.44 1.83
C ARG A 8 3.04 -8.88 3.24
N TYR A 9 2.09 -7.98 3.47
CA TYR A 9 1.86 -7.32 4.73
C TYR A 9 0.45 -7.60 5.23
N SER A 10 0.34 -8.25 6.39
CA SER A 10 -0.91 -8.38 7.13
C SER A 10 -1.04 -7.20 8.07
N LEU A 11 -1.91 -6.24 7.72
CA LEU A 11 -2.01 -4.97 8.42
C LEU A 11 -3.02 -5.06 9.57
N ARG A 12 -2.66 -4.43 10.70
CA ARG A 12 -3.49 -4.38 11.90
C ARG A 12 -3.47 -2.98 12.51
N THR A 13 -4.52 -2.64 13.24
CA THR A 13 -4.54 -1.45 14.09
C THR A 13 -3.62 -1.62 15.30
N VAL A 14 -3.33 -0.53 16.00
CA VAL A 14 -2.63 -0.55 17.30
C VAL A 14 -3.36 -1.41 18.34
N SER A 15 -4.69 -1.48 18.25
CA SER A 15 -5.54 -2.35 19.09
C SER A 15 -5.64 -3.80 18.58
N ASN A 16 -4.77 -4.21 17.65
CA ASN A 16 -4.69 -5.55 17.06
C ASN A 16 -5.93 -5.99 16.23
N CYS A 17 -6.77 -5.04 15.80
CA CYS A 17 -7.86 -5.33 14.87
C CYS A 17 -7.28 -5.49 13.45
N TRP A 18 -7.80 -6.44 12.68
CA TRP A 18 -7.38 -6.61 11.29
C TRP A 18 -7.79 -5.40 10.45
N LEU A 19 -6.91 -4.94 9.57
CA LEU A 19 -7.17 -3.87 8.60
C LEU A 19 -7.26 -4.40 7.17
N GLY A 20 -6.44 -5.40 6.86
CA GLY A 20 -6.37 -5.97 5.51
C GLY A 20 -5.03 -6.59 5.19
N GLU A 21 -4.93 -7.12 3.98
CA GLU A 21 -3.69 -7.60 3.38
C GLU A 21 -3.24 -6.63 2.28
N VAL A 22 -1.95 -6.32 2.24
CA VAL A 22 -1.31 -5.59 1.15
C VAL A 22 -0.19 -6.44 0.56
N MET A 23 -0.13 -6.49 -0.76
CA MET A 23 0.97 -7.10 -1.51
C MET A 23 1.65 -6.05 -2.36
N LEU A 24 2.98 -6.04 -2.33
CA LEU A 24 3.84 -5.24 -3.19
C LEU A 24 4.72 -6.18 -4.02
N THR A 25 5.02 -5.83 -5.27
CA THR A 25 5.97 -6.59 -6.10
C THR A 25 7.19 -5.75 -6.48
N ASP A 26 8.32 -6.40 -6.75
CA ASP A 26 9.50 -5.71 -7.28
C ASP A 26 9.25 -5.07 -8.65
N SER A 27 8.22 -5.53 -9.39
CA SER A 27 7.62 -4.89 -10.59
C SER A 27 6.78 -3.64 -10.31
N LYS A 28 6.76 -3.15 -9.06
CA LYS A 28 6.06 -1.91 -8.62
C LYS A 28 4.54 -1.99 -8.60
N GLU A 29 4.01 -3.20 -8.54
CA GLU A 29 2.59 -3.43 -8.39
C GLU A 29 2.19 -3.39 -6.92
N PHE A 30 0.99 -2.88 -6.67
CA PHE A 30 0.34 -2.84 -5.37
C PHE A 30 -1.05 -3.46 -5.48
N PHE A 31 -1.37 -4.28 -4.49
CA PHE A 31 -2.67 -4.90 -4.32
C PHE A 31 -3.07 -4.79 -2.86
N ALA A 32 -4.31 -4.38 -2.60
CA ALA A 32 -4.84 -4.28 -1.25
C ALA A 32 -6.21 -4.95 -1.17
N MET A 33 -6.38 -5.77 -0.15
CA MET A 33 -7.65 -6.38 0.25
C MET A 33 -7.94 -5.99 1.69
N THR A 34 -8.84 -5.04 1.90
CA THR A 34 -8.97 -4.36 3.19
C THR A 34 -10.43 -4.11 3.56
N ASP A 35 -10.70 -3.86 4.83
CA ASP A 35 -12.02 -3.43 5.33
C ASP A 35 -12.45 -2.07 4.75
N TRP A 36 -11.52 -1.33 4.15
CA TRP A 36 -11.75 0.01 3.58
C TRP A 36 -11.83 0.00 2.05
N GLY A 37 -11.89 -1.20 1.44
CA GLY A 37 -11.98 -1.40 0.00
C GLY A 37 -10.80 -2.18 -0.57
N ASN A 38 -10.97 -2.58 -1.83
CA ASN A 38 -9.96 -3.32 -2.57
C ASN A 38 -9.44 -2.46 -3.70
N PHE A 39 -8.13 -2.25 -3.74
CA PHE A 39 -7.50 -1.39 -4.72
C PHE A 39 -6.22 -2.02 -5.26
N ASN A 40 -5.93 -1.72 -6.51
CA ASN A 40 -4.69 -2.09 -7.17
C ASN A 40 -4.15 -0.90 -7.97
N TYR A 41 -2.84 -0.76 -8.01
CA TYR A 41 -2.15 0.28 -8.78
C TYR A 41 -0.73 -0.18 -9.11
N CYS A 42 -0.19 0.26 -10.25
CA CYS A 42 1.20 0.03 -10.62
C CYS A 42 1.88 1.39 -10.81
N TRP A 43 2.99 1.63 -10.11
CA TRP A 43 3.76 2.87 -10.24
C TRP A 43 4.92 2.72 -11.21
N SER A 44 5.16 3.75 -12.02
CA SER A 44 6.39 3.87 -12.79
C SER A 44 7.45 4.59 -11.95
N THR A 45 8.09 3.85 -11.04
CA THR A 45 9.21 4.33 -10.22
C THR A 45 10.43 3.45 -10.42
N GLN A 46 11.62 4.06 -10.39
CA GLN A 46 12.89 3.34 -10.41
C GLN A 46 13.31 2.87 -9.00
N GLU A 47 12.66 3.37 -7.96
CA GLU A 47 12.95 3.05 -6.57
C GLU A 47 12.42 1.66 -6.17
N ASP A 48 13.02 1.02 -5.17
CA ASP A 48 12.39 -0.11 -4.47
C ASP A 48 10.96 0.28 -4.04
N ILE A 49 9.98 -0.60 -4.31
CA ILE A 49 8.57 -0.25 -4.11
C ILE A 49 8.27 0.06 -2.64
N ARG A 50 8.91 -0.63 -1.70
CA ARG A 50 8.68 -0.44 -0.26
C ARG A 50 9.18 0.94 0.16
N LYS A 51 10.38 1.32 -0.29
CA LYS A 51 10.94 2.66 -0.03
C LYS A 51 10.11 3.77 -0.68
N PHE A 52 9.63 3.55 -1.91
CA PHE A 52 8.72 4.48 -2.57
C PHE A 52 7.44 4.71 -1.76
N ILE A 53 6.81 3.65 -1.23
CA ILE A 53 5.61 3.76 -0.38
C ILE A 53 5.89 4.60 0.88
N LEU A 54 7.08 4.48 1.50
CA LEU A 54 7.44 5.27 2.68
C LEU A 54 7.44 6.78 2.42
N HIS A 55 7.71 7.21 1.18
CA HIS A 55 7.74 8.63 0.79
C HIS A 55 6.35 9.21 0.43
N LEU A 56 5.31 8.38 0.28
CA LEU A 56 4.00 8.87 -0.15
C LEU A 56 3.26 9.62 0.96
N ASP A 57 2.58 10.71 0.62
CA ASP A 57 1.56 11.30 1.48
C ASP A 57 0.16 10.69 1.20
N GLU A 58 -0.77 10.89 2.13
CA GLU A 58 -2.14 10.35 2.04
C GLU A 58 -2.91 10.92 0.84
N ASP A 59 -2.66 12.18 0.46
CA ASP A 59 -3.36 12.85 -0.64
C ASP A 59 -2.92 12.30 -2.01
N TYR A 60 -1.63 12.07 -2.21
CA TYR A 60 -1.11 11.41 -3.38
C TYR A 60 -1.60 9.96 -3.45
N PHE A 61 -1.48 9.22 -2.36
CA PHE A 61 -1.88 7.83 -2.32
C PHE A 61 -3.39 7.66 -2.60
N SER A 62 -4.25 8.45 -1.94
CA SER A 62 -5.69 8.42 -2.20
C SER A 62 -6.05 8.81 -3.63
N ARG A 63 -5.36 9.78 -4.24
CA ARG A 63 -5.54 10.12 -5.66
C ARG A 63 -5.20 8.95 -6.58
N LYS A 64 -4.17 8.16 -6.26
CA LYS A 64 -3.82 6.95 -7.04
C LYS A 64 -4.87 5.86 -6.92
N MET A 65 -5.40 5.63 -5.72
CA MET A 65 -6.51 4.70 -5.52
C MET A 65 -7.77 5.15 -6.27
N PHE A 66 -8.05 6.45 -6.30
CA PHE A 66 -9.15 6.97 -7.08
C PHE A 66 -8.91 6.82 -8.59
N GLN A 67 -7.69 7.11 -9.06
CA GLN A 67 -7.32 6.94 -10.47
C GLN A 67 -7.53 5.50 -10.94
N SER A 68 -7.23 4.48 -10.12
CA SER A 68 -7.39 3.07 -10.51
C SER A 68 -8.83 2.62 -10.70
N VAL A 69 -9.79 3.31 -10.06
CA VAL A 69 -11.22 2.96 -10.13
C VAL A 69 -12.07 3.99 -10.89
N SER A 70 -11.48 5.11 -11.29
CA SER A 70 -12.22 6.25 -11.85
C SER A 70 -12.94 5.96 -13.16
N TYR A 71 -12.46 4.98 -13.95
CA TYR A 71 -13.14 4.55 -15.17
C TYR A 71 -14.47 3.83 -14.85
N GLN A 72 -14.54 3.15 -13.71
CA GLN A 72 -15.72 2.44 -13.23
C GLN A 72 -16.62 3.35 -12.38
N CYS A 73 -16.04 4.21 -11.54
CA CYS A 73 -16.77 5.09 -10.63
C CYS A 73 -15.95 6.34 -10.30
N SER A 74 -16.36 7.49 -10.85
CA SER A 74 -15.67 8.79 -10.70
C SER A 74 -16.40 9.77 -9.77
N THR A 75 -17.27 9.28 -8.88
CA THR A 75 -18.07 10.14 -8.01
C THR A 75 -17.27 10.75 -6.85
N LYS A 76 -17.76 11.83 -6.26
CA LYS A 76 -17.15 12.46 -5.07
C LYS A 76 -17.16 11.52 -3.87
N GLU A 77 -18.19 10.69 -3.75
CA GLU A 77 -18.31 9.68 -2.71
C GLU A 77 -17.16 8.66 -2.80
N MET A 78 -16.83 8.21 -4.02
CA MET A 78 -15.70 7.30 -4.25
C MET A 78 -14.36 7.96 -3.92
N GLN A 79 -14.17 9.24 -4.25
CA GLN A 79 -13.00 10.00 -3.79
C GLN A 79 -12.91 10.03 -2.26
N GLY A 80 -14.04 10.23 -1.58
CA GLY A 80 -14.13 10.14 -0.12
C GLY A 80 -13.77 8.76 0.44
N CYS A 81 -14.19 7.68 -0.21
CA CYS A 81 -13.78 6.32 0.13
C CYS A 81 -12.27 6.13 -0.02
N CYS A 82 -11.67 6.59 -1.13
CA CYS A 82 -10.22 6.49 -1.36
C CYS A 82 -9.39 7.27 -0.34
N LYS A 83 -9.89 8.43 0.11
CA LYS A 83 -9.28 9.20 1.21
C LYS A 83 -9.33 8.45 2.54
N ARG A 84 -10.49 7.86 2.88
CA ARG A 84 -10.62 7.04 4.10
C ARG A 84 -9.69 5.83 4.05
N PHE A 85 -9.65 5.12 2.92
CA PHE A 85 -8.71 4.03 2.70
C PHE A 85 -7.26 4.47 2.95
N ALA A 86 -6.82 5.57 2.33
CA ALA A 86 -5.46 6.07 2.50
C ALA A 86 -5.12 6.39 3.97
N SER A 87 -6.02 7.08 4.69
CA SER A 87 -5.81 7.45 6.10
C SER A 87 -5.73 6.26 7.07
N LYS A 88 -6.19 5.07 6.65
CA LYS A 88 -6.20 3.86 7.47
C LYS A 88 -5.07 2.90 7.09
N ILE A 89 -4.84 2.75 5.79
CA ILE A 89 -3.94 1.74 5.25
C ILE A 89 -2.51 2.26 5.13
N LEU A 90 -2.31 3.49 4.65
CA LEU A 90 -0.97 4.00 4.39
C LEU A 90 -0.11 4.07 5.67
N PRO A 91 -0.59 4.58 6.82
CA PRO A 91 0.21 4.60 8.04
C PRO A 91 0.60 3.19 8.51
N ALA A 92 -0.37 2.26 8.56
CA ALA A 92 -0.11 0.89 8.99
C ALA A 92 0.87 0.16 8.06
N LEU A 93 0.73 0.37 6.74
CA LEU A 93 1.65 -0.20 5.74
C LEU A 93 3.07 0.36 5.89
N LYS A 94 3.21 1.67 6.13
CA LYS A 94 4.53 2.29 6.34
C LYS A 94 5.24 1.72 7.57
N GLU A 95 4.52 1.54 8.67
CA GLU A 95 5.11 0.94 9.87
C GLU A 95 5.54 -0.51 9.61
N ALA A 96 4.69 -1.33 8.99
CA ALA A 96 5.04 -2.71 8.66
C ALA A 96 6.27 -2.80 7.73
N ILE A 97 6.38 -1.91 6.75
CA ILE A 97 7.55 -1.82 5.86
C ILE A 97 8.81 -1.43 6.65
N LYS A 98 8.73 -0.44 7.54
CA LYS A 98 9.88 -0.01 8.36
C LYS A 98 10.38 -1.14 9.24
N GLU A 99 9.46 -1.86 9.90
CA GLU A 99 9.79 -3.01 10.74
C GLU A 99 10.50 -4.11 9.94
N GLU A 100 9.99 -4.48 8.76
CA GLU A 100 10.63 -5.46 7.88
C GLU A 100 12.04 -5.02 7.47
N LEU A 101 12.19 -3.77 7.02
CA LEU A 101 13.48 -3.25 6.55
C LEU A 101 14.51 -3.16 7.69
N ALA A 102 14.10 -2.76 8.89
CA ALA A 102 14.98 -2.73 10.05
C ALA A 102 15.46 -4.14 10.45
N ASN A 103 14.54 -5.12 10.51
CA ASN A 103 14.89 -6.51 10.84
C ASN A 103 15.83 -7.14 9.80
N THR A 104 15.67 -6.77 8.52
CA THR A 104 16.53 -7.28 7.44
C THR A 104 17.96 -6.73 7.54
N GLU A 105 18.14 -5.49 8.02
CA GLU A 105 19.47 -4.89 8.23
C GLU A 105 20.19 -5.49 9.45
N GLU A 106 19.44 -5.84 10.51
CA GLU A 106 19.99 -6.51 11.70
C GLU A 106 20.46 -7.95 11.42
N GLU A 107 19.78 -8.70 10.54
CA GLU A 107 20.19 -10.06 10.15
C GLU A 107 21.48 -10.12 9.30
N LEU A 108 21.92 -8.98 8.76
CA LEU A 108 23.12 -8.85 7.92
C LEU A 108 24.37 -8.36 8.70
N CYS A 109 24.21 -8.00 9.98
CA CYS A 109 25.29 -7.57 10.88
C CYS A 109 25.72 -8.68 11.85
#